data_AF-A0A2N1U972-F1
#
_entry.id   AF-A0A2N1U972-F1
#
_cell.length_a   1.000
_cell.length_b   1.000
_cell.length_c   1.000
_cell.angle_alpha   90.00
_cell.angle_beta   90.00
_cell.angle_gamma   90.00
#
_symmetry.space_group_name_H-M   'P 1'
#
loop_
_entity.id
_entity.type
_entity.pdbx_description
1 polymer ?
#
loop_
_entity_poly.entity_id
_entity_poly.type
_entity_poly.pdbx_seq_one_letter_code
_entity_poly.pdbx_strand_id
1 'polypeptide(L)' 'MYKATCAECGQECEVPFKPKEDRPVFCKACYTKKRNA' A
#
# COMPACT_ATOMS: atom_id res chain seq x y z
N MET A 1 7.26 8.93 -8.14
CA MET A 1 6.95 7.70 -7.38
C MET A 1 7.17 8.03 -5.92
N TYR A 2 6.16 7.88 -5.07
CA TYR A 2 6.26 8.13 -3.63
C TYR A 2 6.58 6.82 -2.93
N LYS A 3 7.63 6.81 -2.10
CA LYS A 3 7.89 5.69 -1.21
C LYS A 3 6.81 5.65 -0.14
N ALA A 4 6.16 4.51 -0.01
CA ALA A 4 5.15 4.26 1.00
C ALA A 4 5.36 2.86 1.59
N THR A 5 4.99 2.70 2.84
CA THR A 5 5.07 1.41 3.53
C THR A 5 3.71 0.74 3.48
N CYS A 6 3.67 -0.53 3.08
CA CYS A 6 2.45 -1.31 3.10
C CYS A 6 1.94 -1.44 4.55
N ALA A 7 0.73 -0.96 4.81
CA ALA A 7 0.12 -1.02 6.14
C ALA A 7 -0.23 -2.46 6.60
N GLU A 8 -0.18 -3.44 5.69
CA GLU A 8 -0.52 -4.83 5.98
C GLU A 8 0.73 -5.71 6.14
N CYS A 9 1.74 -5.57 5.29
CA CYS A 9 2.96 -6.39 5.34
C CYS A 9 4.22 -5.64 5.77
N GLY A 10 4.18 -4.32 5.93
CA GLY A 10 5.32 -3.51 6.34
C GLY A 10 6.40 -3.32 5.25
N GLN A 11 6.20 -3.82 4.04
CA GLN A 11 7.18 -3.65 2.95
C GLN A 11 7.12 -2.25 2.34
N GLU A 12 8.29 -1.74 1.98
CA GLU A 12 8.44 -0.51 1.20
C GLU A 12 8.00 -0.74 -0.25
N CYS A 13 7.11 0.11 -0.75
CA CYS A 13 6.63 0.08 -2.12
C CYS A 13 6.54 1.49 -2.72
N GLU A 14 6.64 1.55 -4.03
CA GLU A 14 6.59 2.79 -4.79
C GLU A 14 5.20 2.98 -5.37
N VAL A 15 4.50 4.02 -4.90
CA VAL A 15 3.14 4.32 -5.32
C VAL A 15 3.07 5.63 -6.11
N PRO A 16 2.19 5.73 -7.13
CA PRO A 16 2.05 6.94 -7.92
C PRO A 16 1.28 8.06 -7.20
N PHE A 17 0.73 7.77 -6.02
CA PHE A 17 -0.04 8.71 -5.20
C PHE A 17 0.70 9.02 -3.90
N LYS A 18 0.48 10.21 -3.33
CA LYS A 18 1.08 10.61 -2.05
C LYS A 18 0.46 9.75 -0.92
N PRO A 19 1.24 8.99 -0.13
CA PRO A 19 0.73 8.31 1.05
C PRO A 19 0.13 9.34 2.01
N LYS A 20 -1.14 9.15 2.40
CA LYS A 20 -1.83 9.97 3.39
C LYS A 20 -2.00 9.12 4.64
N GLU A 21 -1.84 9.68 5.83
CA GLU A 21 -2.06 8.92 7.07
C GLU A 21 -3.51 8.41 7.20
N ASP A 22 -4.46 9.15 6.62
CA ASP A 22 -5.87 8.78 6.52
C ASP A 22 -6.15 7.56 5.63
N ARG A 23 -5.26 7.22 4.69
CA ARG A 23 -5.47 6.08 3.77
C ARG A 23 -4.30 5.11 3.83
N PRO A 24 -4.50 3.89 4.36
CA PRO A 24 -3.45 2.89 4.40
C PRO A 24 -3.01 2.51 2.97
N VAL A 25 -1.69 2.53 2.76
CA VAL A 25 -1.11 2.09 1.49
C VAL A 25 -0.99 0.58 1.51
N PHE A 26 -1.36 -0.07 0.42
CA PHE A 26 -1.19 -1.51 0.25
C PHE A 26 -0.29 -1.79 -0.95
N CYS A 27 0.64 -2.72 -0.78
CA CYS A 27 1.37 -3.26 -1.92
C CYS A 27 0.40 -4.05 -2.83
N LYS A 28 0.80 -4.29 -4.09
CA LYS A 28 -0.03 -5.05 -5.05
C LYS A 28 -0.52 -6.38 -4.50
N ALA A 29 0.33 -7.09 -3.74
CA ALA A 29 -0.02 -8.38 -3.16
C ALA A 29 -1.12 -8.25 -2.08
N CYS A 30 -0.96 -7.34 -1.12
CA CYS A 30 -1.95 -7.09 -0.08
C CYS A 30 -3.25 -6.51 -0.64
N TYR A 31 -3.17 -5.60 -1.61
CA TYR A 31 -4.34 -5.05 -2.28
C TYR A 31 -5.16 -6.13 -3.00
N THR A 32 -4.49 -7.04 -3.73
CA THR A 32 -5.14 -8.19 -4.36
C THR A 32 -5.76 -9.13 -3.33
N LYS A 33 -5.06 -9.44 -2.23
CA LYS A 33 -5.60 -10.26 -1.13
C LYS A 33 -6.87 -9.64 -0.53
N LYS A 34 -6.87 -8.33 -0.27
CA LYS A 34 -8.01 -7.60 0.31
C LYS A 34 -9.22 -7.51 -0.61
N ARG A 35 -9.00 -7.38 -1.92
CA ARG A 35 -10.07 -7.25 -2.90
C ARG A 35 -10.75 -8.59 -3.24
N ASN A 36 -10.08 -9.70 -2.96
CA ASN A 36 -10.51 -11.03 -3.36
C ASN A 36 -11.07 -11.87 -2.20
N ALA A 37 -11.51 -11.21 -1.12
CA ALA A 37 -12.17 -11.78 0.04
C ALA A 37 -13.60 -11.25 0.17
#